data_AF-A0A151JX17-F1
#
_entry.id   AF-A0A151JX17-F1
#
_cell.length_a   1.000
_cell.length_b   1.000
_cell.length_c   1.000
_cell.angle_alpha   90.00
_cell.angle_beta   90.00
_cell.angle_gamma   90.00
#
_symmetry.space_group_name_H-M   'P 1'
#
loop_
_entity.id
_entity.type
_entity.pdbx_description
1 polymer ?
#
loop_
_entity_poly.entity_id
_entity_poly.type
_entity_poly.pdbx_seq_one_letter_code
_entity_poly.pdbx_strand_id
1 'polypeptide(L)'
;MLTATSTIMMDLQEKIILSVRMMSSLIGMTTLGKHHIELNNTTIQWLRRIKPIIDRSSALYEQMKFELEEKLQEEVAILNTCVEEMFPRYVCT
;
A
#
# COMPACT_ATOMS: atom_id res chain seq x y z
N MET A 1 -5.69 -1.77 3.34
CA MET A 1 -4.32 -1.53 2.82
C MET A 1 -3.18 -1.82 3.82
N LEU A 2 -3.34 -1.52 5.11
CA LEU A 2 -2.25 -1.61 6.11
C LEU A 2 -1.53 -2.98 6.17
N THR A 3 -2.26 -4.09 6.13
CA THR A 3 -1.67 -5.45 6.15
C THR A 3 -0.84 -5.72 4.89
N ALA A 4 -1.36 -5.34 3.71
CA ALA A 4 -0.63 -5.50 2.45
C ALA A 4 0.64 -4.64 2.42
N THR A 5 0.55 -3.40 2.89
CA THR A 5 1.72 -2.52 3.08
C THR A 5 2.75 -3.16 4.03
N SER A 6 2.31 -3.72 5.16
CA SER A 6 3.20 -4.37 6.12
C SER A 6 3.93 -5.57 5.53
N THR A 7 3.23 -6.44 4.80
CA THR A 7 3.83 -7.62 4.15
C THR A 7 4.85 -7.22 3.10
N ILE A 8 4.54 -6.22 2.26
CA ILE A 8 5.47 -5.71 1.25
C ILE A 8 6.72 -5.11 1.89
N MET A 9 6.57 -4.38 3.00
CA MET A 9 7.72 -3.80 3.73
C MET A 9 8.64 -4.88 4.32
N MET A 10 8.07 -5.98 4.81
CA MET A 10 8.85 -7.12 5.32
C MET A 10 9.64 -7.82 4.21
N ASP A 11 9.01 -8.11 3.07
CA ASP A 11 9.69 -8.72 1.91
C ASP A 11 10.86 -7.86 1.40
N LEU A 12 10.66 -6.54 1.34
CA LEU A 12 11.71 -5.60 0.94
C LEU A 12 12.85 -5.53 1.96
N GLN A 13 12.54 -5.66 3.26
CA GLN A 13 13.55 -5.76 4.32
C GLN A 13 14.40 -7.01 4.19
N GLU A 14 13.79 -8.17 3.92
CA GLU A 14 14.53 -9.41 3.69
C GLU A 14 15.48 -9.30 2.49
N LYS A 15 15.02 -8.70 1.39
CA LYS A 15 15.85 -8.44 0.20
C LYS A 15 17.05 -7.55 0.49
N ILE A 16 16.86 -6.49 1.29
CA ILE A 16 17.96 -5.60 1.71
C ILE A 16 18.94 -6.35 2.61
N ILE A 17 18.46 -7.14 3.56
CA ILE A 17 19.31 -7.97 4.43
C ILE A 17 20.14 -8.95 3.60
N LEU A 18 19.53 -9.60 2.61
CA LEU A 18 20.23 -10.50 1.70
C LEU A 18 21.31 -9.75 0.90
N SER A 19 20.99 -8.57 0.37
CA SER A 19 21.94 -7.72 -0.36
C SER A 19 23.15 -7.33 0.50
N VAL A 20 22.92 -6.96 1.76
CA VAL A 20 23.99 -6.63 2.71
C VAL A 20 24.86 -7.85 3.01
N ARG A 21 24.26 -9.03 3.23
CA ARG A 21 25.01 -10.27 3.45
C ARG A 21 25.92 -10.62 2.26
N MET A 22 25.39 -10.53 1.04
CA MET A 22 26.19 -10.76 -0.17
C MET A 22 27.37 -9.78 -0.25
N MET A 23 27.14 -8.52 0.11
CA MET A 23 28.20 -7.51 0.10
C MET A 23 29.29 -7.77 1.13
N SER A 24 28.93 -8.22 2.33
CA SER A 24 29.90 -8.65 3.33
C SER A 24 30.79 -9.78 2.82
N SER A 25 30.24 -10.74 2.06
CA SER A 25 31.04 -11.79 1.41
C SER A 25 31.96 -11.22 0.33
N LEU A 26 31.47 -10.29 -0.50
CA LEU A 26 32.25 -9.65 -1.56
C LEU A 26 33.44 -8.83 -1.01
N ILE A 27 33.28 -8.13 0.12
CA ILE A 27 34.38 -7.39 0.77
C ILE A 27 35.53 -8.32 1.18
N GLY A 28 35.23 -9.57 1.55
CA GLY A 28 36.25 -10.57 1.85
C GLY A 28 37.01 -11.09 0.62
N MET A 29 36.46 -10.90 -0.59
CA MET A 29 36.99 -11.45 -1.83
C MET A 29 37.62 -10.39 -2.74
N THR A 30 37.20 -9.14 -2.65
CA THR A 30 37.66 -8.05 -3.51
C THR A 30 37.63 -6.70 -2.80
N THR A 31 38.34 -5.73 -3.37
CA THR A 31 38.35 -4.35 -2.87
C THR A 31 37.13 -3.61 -3.39
N LEU A 32 36.23 -3.18 -2.51
CA LEU A 32 35.10 -2.34 -2.90
C LEU A 32 35.52 -0.87 -2.93
N GLY A 33 35.35 -0.23 -4.09
CA GLY A 33 35.47 1.22 -4.22
C GLY A 33 34.36 1.98 -3.46
N LYS A 34 34.62 3.25 -3.17
CA LYS A 34 33.73 4.17 -2.44
C LYS A 34 32.30 4.19 -2.99
N HIS A 35 32.14 4.11 -4.31
CA HIS A 35 30.84 4.08 -4.97
C HIS A 35 29.97 2.89 -4.52
N HIS A 36 30.55 1.70 -4.33
CA HIS A 36 29.81 0.51 -3.87
C HIS A 36 29.30 0.68 -2.44
N ILE A 37 30.10 1.33 -1.58
CA ILE A 37 29.73 1.63 -0.19
C ILE A 37 28.57 2.64 -0.14
N GLU A 38 28.65 3.70 -0.95
CA GLU A 38 27.60 4.73 -1.04
C GLU A 38 26.28 4.16 -1.59
N LEU A 39 26.37 3.29 -2.59
CA LEU A 39 25.20 2.58 -3.13
C LEU A 39 24.55 1.70 -2.06
N ASN A 40 25.33 0.93 -1.31
CA ASN A 40 24.82 0.09 -0.23
C ASN A 40 24.14 0.89 0.87
N ASN A 41 24.77 1.99 1.30
CA ASN A 41 24.17 2.88 2.28
C ASN A 41 22.82 3.43 1.77
N THR A 42 22.74 3.82 0.50
CA THR A 42 21.48 4.26 -0.11
C THR A 42 20.43 3.15 -0.10
N THR A 43 20.81 1.92 -0.44
CA THR A 43 19.93 0.74 -0.45
C THR A 43 19.40 0.41 0.94
N ILE A 44 20.25 0.42 1.98
CA ILE A 44 19.82 0.19 3.37
C ILE A 44 18.84 1.26 3.83
N GLN A 45 19.10 2.53 3.47
CA GLN A 45 18.26 3.65 3.85
C GLN A 45 16.96 3.76 3.03
N TRP A 46 16.81 2.97 1.98
CA TRP A 46 15.68 3.05 1.06
C TRP A 46 14.35 2.78 1.76
N LEU A 47 14.27 1.77 2.64
CA LEU A 47 13.04 1.46 3.39
C LEU A 47 12.55 2.62 4.25
N ARG A 48 13.49 3.32 4.89
CA ARG A 48 13.17 4.50 5.70
C ARG A 48 12.59 5.62 4.85
N ARG A 49 13.07 5.78 3.61
CA ARG A 49 12.64 6.83 2.68
C ARG A 49 11.29 6.52 2.04
N ILE A 50 11.03 5.26 1.69
CA ILE A 50 9.80 4.86 1.00
C ILE A 50 8.61 4.72 1.96
N LYS A 51 8.85 4.36 3.22
CA LYS A 51 7.81 4.20 4.24
C LYS A 51 6.80 5.36 4.31
N PRO A 52 7.20 6.64 4.47
CA PRO A 52 6.24 7.75 4.55
C PRO A 52 5.44 7.95 3.25
N ILE A 53 6.01 7.60 2.09
CA ILE A 53 5.32 7.67 0.80
C ILE A 53 4.21 6.62 0.76
N ILE A 54 4.51 5.38 1.17
CA ILE A 54 3.51 4.31 1.21
C ILE A 54 2.43 4.63 2.23
N ASP A 55 2.80 5.11 3.42
CA ASP A 55 1.84 5.47 4.46
C ASP A 55 0.87 6.56 3.96
N ARG A 56 1.37 7.59 3.27
CA ARG A 56 0.54 8.64 2.64
C ARG A 56 -0.36 8.06 1.54
N SER A 57 0.18 7.24 0.65
CA SER A 57 -0.59 6.63 -0.44
C SER A 57 -1.70 5.73 0.08
N SER A 58 -1.43 4.97 1.14
CA SER A 58 -2.44 4.14 1.81
C SER A 58 -3.56 4.98 2.41
N ALA A 59 -3.25 6.11 3.04
CA ALA A 59 -4.27 7.02 3.58
C ALA A 59 -5.16 7.60 2.47
N LEU A 60 -4.56 8.06 1.37
CA LEU A 60 -5.31 8.59 0.23
C LEU A 60 -6.20 7.52 -0.43
N TYR A 61 -5.70 6.29 -0.53
CA TYR A 61 -6.49 5.18 -1.05
C TYR A 61 -7.72 4.88 -0.18
N GLU A 62 -7.53 4.76 1.13
CA GLU A 62 -8.65 4.46 2.05
C GLU A 62 -9.66 5.61 2.07
N GLN A 63 -9.21 6.87 1.99
CA GLN A 63 -10.10 8.02 1.85
C GLN A 63 -10.94 7.94 0.57
N MET A 64 -10.30 7.73 -0.58
CA MET A 64 -11.01 7.65 -1.86
C MET A 64 -11.98 6.47 -1.89
N LYS A 65 -11.59 5.34 -1.30
CA LYS A 65 -12.46 4.18 -1.15
C LYS A 65 -13.72 4.55 -0.34
N PHE A 66 -13.55 5.23 0.80
CA PHE A 66 -14.67 5.66 1.63
C PHE A 66 -15.63 6.60 0.88
N GLU A 67 -15.09 7.61 0.19
CA GLU A 67 -15.90 8.54 -0.62
C GLU A 67 -16.72 7.83 -1.71
N LEU A 68 -16.16 6.78 -2.33
CA LEU A 68 -16.86 5.97 -3.32
C LEU A 68 -17.92 5.06 -2.70
N GLU A 69 -17.64 4.49 -1.52
CA GLU A 69 -18.59 3.67 -0.77
C GLU A 69 -19.80 4.50 -0.31
N GLU A 70 -19.59 5.74 0.14
CA GLU A 70 -20.69 6.66 0.49
C GLU A 70 -21.57 6.99 -0.72
N LYS A 71 -20.96 7.36 -1.85
CA LYS A 71 -21.73 7.64 -3.08
C LYS A 71 -22.53 6.43 -3.53
N LEU A 72 -21.96 5.24 -3.45
CA LEU A 72 -22.67 4.02 -3.81
C LEU A 72 -23.87 3.79 -2.89
N GLN A 73 -23.72 4.00 -1.59
CA GLN A 73 -24.83 3.89 -0.63
C GLN A 73 -25.94 4.91 -0.91
N GLU A 74 -25.57 6.15 -1.25
CA GLU A 74 -26.52 7.19 -1.63
C GLU A 74 -27.33 6.81 -2.88
N GLU A 75 -26.65 6.37 -3.94
CA GLU A 75 -27.30 5.92 -5.18
C GLU A 75 -28.22 4.70 -4.94
N VAL A 76 -27.79 3.76 -4.09
CA VAL A 76 -28.63 2.62 -3.70
C VAL A 76 -29.87 3.08 -2.94
N ALA A 77 -29.74 4.04 -2.03
CA ALA A 77 -30.87 4.61 -1.29
C ALA A 77 -31.87 5.29 -2.24
N ILE A 78 -31.38 6.15 -3.14
CA ILE A 78 -32.20 6.81 -4.16
C ILE A 78 -32.93 5.79 -5.01
N LEU A 79 -32.23 4.75 -5.50
CA LEU A 79 -32.82 3.71 -6.33
C LEU A 79 -33.92 2.95 -5.58
N ASN A 80 -33.69 2.59 -4.31
CA ASN A 80 -34.68 1.91 -3.49
C ASN A 80 -35.92 2.78 -3.28
N THR A 81 -35.76 4.07 -2.97
CA THR A 81 -36.87 5.01 -2.85
C THR A 81 -37.64 5.12 -4.18
N CYS A 82 -36.95 5.24 -5.31
CA CYS A 82 -37.60 5.25 -6.62
C CYS A 82 -38.39 3.96 -6.89
N VAL A 83 -37.85 2.79 -6.53
CA VAL A 83 -38.56 1.51 -6.67
C VAL A 83 -39.82 1.46 -5.80
N GLU A 84 -39.73 1.90 -4.54
CA GLU A 84 -40.88 1.99 -3.63
C GLU A 84 -41.97 2.95 -4.15
N GLU A 85 -41.56 4.10 -4.69
CA GLU A 85 -42.48 5.08 -5.28
C GLU A 85 -43.12 4.58 -6.59
N MET A 86 -42.37 3.84 -7.43
CA MET A 86 -42.87 3.34 -8.72
C MET A 86 -43.81 2.14 -8.56
N PHE A 87 -43.71 1.40 -7.44
CA PHE A 87 -44.64 0.36 -7.06
C PHE A 87 -45.33 0.70 -5.73
N PRO A 88 -46.28 1.66 -5.70
CA PRO A 88 -46.81 2.16 -4.44
C PRO A 88 -47.42 1.06 -3.55
N ARG A 89 -47.90 -0.07 -4.09
CA ARG A 89 -48.49 -1.18 -3.32
C ARG A 89 -48.44 -2.51 -4.07
N TYR A 90 -47.61 -3.44 -3.59
CA TYR A 90 -48.00 -4.86 -3.50
C TYR A 90 -48.24 -5.30 -2.04
N VAL A 91 -48.43 -4.35 -1.13
CA VAL A 91 -49.05 -4.63 0.17
C VAL A 91 -50.54 -4.33 0.06
N CYS A 92 -51.25 -5.25 -0.58
CA CYS A 92 -52.68 -5.47 -0.40
C CYS A 92 -52.85 -6.95 -0.06
N THR A 93 -52.72 -7.26 1.24
CA THR A 93 -53.24 -8.36 2.08
C THR A 93 -52.19 -8.87 3.04
#